data_AF-A0A8T6UC46-F1
#
_entry.id   AF-A0A8T6UC46-F1
#
_cell.length_a   1.000
_cell.length_b   1.000
_cell.length_c   1.000
_cell.angle_alpha   90.00
_cell.angle_beta   90.00
_cell.angle_gamma   90.00
#
_symmetry.space_group_name_H-M   'P 1'
#
loop_
_entity.id
_entity.type
_entity.pdbx_description
1 polymer ?
#
loop_
_entity_poly.entity_id
_entity_poly.type
_entity_poly.pdbx_seq_one_letter_code
_entity_poly.pdbx_strand_id
1 'polypeptide(L)'
;ESYPASFHFKNTISHRGALVINSKEKQLSGNITNTDPAYARIKGIGVAEPKAKMILKKCEPLEKTEEAKISANLVNEFTQKSIAILDEHEVNENRVKEGKLKASVILTRDAGHRLPKFPHLNQQYGLSFVCLADIPVERGISKLAGMHMVDLPQPSKDLEKDCKLRV
;
A
#
# COMPACT_ATOMS: atom_id res chain seq x y z
N GLU A 1 -14.35 -19.21 13.31
CA GLU A 1 -13.87 -18.94 11.94
C GLU A 1 -13.92 -17.45 11.69
N SER A 2 -12.90 -16.91 11.02
CA SER A 2 -12.89 -15.51 10.62
C SER A 2 -13.80 -15.29 9.41
N TYR A 3 -14.31 -14.07 9.29
CA TYR A 3 -15.19 -13.63 8.21
C TYR A 3 -14.73 -14.15 6.83
N PRO A 4 -15.63 -14.68 5.97
CA PRO A 4 -15.25 -15.35 4.73
C PRO A 4 -14.64 -14.37 3.71
N ALA A 5 -13.31 -14.35 3.68
CA ALA A 5 -12.50 -13.50 2.81
C ALA A 5 -11.29 -14.25 2.26
N SER A 6 -10.70 -13.68 1.22
CA SER A 6 -9.39 -14.06 0.69
C SER A 6 -8.49 -12.83 0.65
N PHE A 7 -7.18 -13.01 0.64
CA PHE A 7 -6.25 -11.91 0.48
C PHE A 7 -5.15 -12.25 -0.53
N HIS A 8 -4.60 -11.23 -1.14
CA HIS A 8 -3.40 -11.30 -1.95
C HIS A 8 -2.43 -10.23 -1.44
N PHE A 9 -1.24 -10.65 -1.03
CA PHE A 9 -0.17 -9.75 -0.65
C PHE A 9 0.98 -9.90 -1.63
N LYS A 10 1.50 -8.78 -2.14
CA LYS A 10 2.62 -8.77 -3.08
C LYS A 10 3.64 -7.70 -2.70
N ASN A 11 4.90 -8.10 -2.57
CA ASN A 11 6.01 -7.16 -2.44
C ASN A 11 6.26 -6.44 -3.77
N THR A 12 6.77 -5.22 -3.69
CA THR A 12 7.10 -4.41 -4.86
C THR A 12 8.57 -4.00 -4.81
N ILE A 13 8.86 -2.72 -4.60
CA ILE A 13 10.22 -2.17 -4.54
C ILE A 13 10.56 -1.88 -3.08
N SER A 14 11.74 -2.34 -2.64
CA SER A 14 12.23 -2.14 -1.27
C SER A 14 11.21 -2.66 -0.23
N HIS A 15 10.92 -1.88 0.81
CA HIS A 15 9.99 -2.21 1.89
C HIS A 15 8.49 -2.11 1.50
N ARG A 16 8.17 -1.78 0.24
CA ARG A 16 6.80 -1.51 -0.19
C ARG A 16 6.10 -2.79 -0.63
N GLY A 17 4.84 -2.93 -0.26
CA GLY A 17 3.96 -4.00 -0.74
C GLY A 17 2.53 -3.51 -0.92
N ALA A 18 1.71 -4.33 -1.57
CA ALA A 18 0.28 -4.11 -1.72
C ALA A 18 -0.49 -5.29 -1.12
N LEU A 19 -1.49 -4.98 -0.30
CA LEU A 19 -2.45 -5.94 0.24
C LEU A 19 -3.81 -5.69 -0.41
N VAL A 20 -4.38 -6.73 -1.01
CA VAL A 20 -5.75 -6.73 -1.54
C VAL A 20 -6.54 -7.78 -0.76
N ILE A 21 -7.62 -7.36 -0.10
CA ILE A 21 -8.54 -8.26 0.60
C ILE A 21 -9.86 -8.28 -0.18
N ASN A 22 -10.35 -9.48 -0.50
CA ASN A 22 -11.62 -9.69 -1.18
C ASN A 22 -12.57 -10.43 -0.24
N SER A 23 -13.70 -9.82 0.06
CA SER A 23 -14.81 -10.43 0.80
C SER A 23 -15.67 -11.27 -0.13
N LYS A 24 -16.19 -12.40 0.38
CA LYS A 24 -17.12 -13.27 -0.36
C LYS A 24 -18.60 -12.92 -0.15
N GLU A 25 -18.91 -12.10 0.84
CA GLU A 25 -20.30 -11.83 1.25
C GLU A 25 -20.71 -10.37 1.02
N LYS A 26 -19.95 -9.41 1.55
CA LYS A 26 -20.27 -7.98 1.49
C LYS A 26 -19.19 -7.18 0.81
N GLN A 27 -19.57 -6.01 0.29
CA GLN A 27 -18.59 -5.01 -0.11
C GLN A 27 -17.79 -4.53 1.10
N LEU A 28 -16.50 -4.26 0.89
CA LEU A 28 -15.63 -3.69 1.91
C LEU A 28 -15.63 -2.16 1.83
N SER A 29 -15.20 -1.52 2.90
CA SER A 29 -15.05 -0.07 2.98
C SER A 29 -13.59 0.30 3.21
N GLY A 30 -13.12 1.26 2.42
CA GLY A 30 -11.80 1.88 2.63
C GLY A 30 -11.79 2.86 3.79
N ASN A 31 -12.94 3.19 4.40
CA ASN A 31 -13.03 4.15 5.52
C ASN A 31 -12.60 3.51 6.85
N ILE A 32 -11.32 3.18 6.93
CA ILE A 32 -10.64 2.58 8.09
C ILE A 32 -9.29 3.30 8.33
N THR A 33 -8.82 3.29 9.58
CA THR A 33 -7.53 3.89 9.97
C THR A 33 -6.34 3.08 9.46
N ASN A 34 -5.15 3.69 9.47
CA ASN A 34 -3.90 3.01 9.14
C ASN A 34 -3.40 2.19 10.35
N THR A 35 -2.67 1.10 10.09
CA THR A 35 -1.90 0.41 11.14
C THR A 35 -0.51 1.04 11.32
N ASP A 36 -0.01 1.73 10.29
CA ASP A 36 1.20 2.54 10.35
C ASP A 36 1.03 3.72 11.34
N PRO A 37 1.78 3.76 12.45
CA PRO A 37 1.68 4.86 13.40
C PRO A 37 2.09 6.21 12.82
N ALA A 38 2.99 6.23 11.85
CA ALA A 38 3.57 7.46 11.31
C ALA A 38 2.63 8.23 10.36
N TYR A 39 1.48 7.64 10.00
CA TYR A 39 0.51 8.26 9.08
C TYR A 39 -0.91 8.20 9.64
N ALA A 40 -1.48 9.35 9.95
CA ALA A 40 -2.90 9.48 10.22
C ALA A 40 -3.69 9.55 8.91
N ARG A 41 -4.92 9.04 8.89
CA ARG A 41 -5.79 9.16 7.71
C ARG A 41 -6.74 10.33 7.88
N ILE A 42 -6.59 11.36 7.05
CA ILE A 42 -7.43 12.55 7.07
C ILE A 42 -8.04 12.73 5.68
N LYS A 43 -9.39 12.73 5.60
CA LYS A 43 -10.15 12.89 4.35
C LYS A 43 -9.68 11.97 3.21
N GLY A 44 -9.31 10.73 3.55
CA GLY A 44 -8.88 9.73 2.58
C GLY A 44 -7.41 9.77 2.19
N ILE A 45 -6.61 10.66 2.78
CA ILE A 45 -5.17 10.80 2.51
C ILE A 45 -4.37 10.53 3.78
N GLY A 46 -3.25 9.83 3.65
CA GLY A 46 -2.25 9.66 4.71
C GLY A 46 -1.47 10.94 4.94
N VAL A 47 -1.58 11.49 6.16
CA VAL A 47 -0.85 12.68 6.62
C VAL A 47 0.19 12.22 7.64
N ALA A 48 1.45 12.61 7.43
CA ALA A 48 2.53 12.28 8.34
C ALA A 48 2.22 12.82 9.75
N GLU A 49 2.38 11.97 10.76
CA GLU A 49 2.16 12.31 12.16
C GLU A 49 3.52 12.41 12.87
N PRO A 50 4.13 13.60 12.94
CA PRO A 50 5.52 13.77 13.41
C PRO A 50 5.70 13.45 14.90
N LYS A 51 4.61 13.43 15.67
CA LYS A 51 4.61 13.12 17.12
C LYS A 51 4.06 11.72 17.41
N ALA A 52 3.93 10.87 16.41
CA ALA A 52 3.42 9.51 16.59
C ALA A 52 4.38 8.70 17.46
N LYS A 53 3.81 7.94 18.41
CA LYS A 53 4.54 6.86 19.07
C LYS A 53 4.68 5.72 18.06
N MET A 54 5.89 5.21 17.85
CA MET A 54 6.21 4.13 16.90
C MET A 54 5.74 2.77 17.41
N ILE A 55 4.46 2.67 17.71
CA ILE A 55 3.76 1.49 18.21
C ILE A 55 2.69 1.15 17.19
N LEU A 56 2.63 -0.12 16.77
CA LEU A 56 1.63 -0.62 15.83
C LEU A 56 0.22 -0.19 16.28
N LYS A 57 -0.50 0.52 15.41
CA LYS A 57 -1.87 0.95 15.68
C LYS A 57 -2.84 -0.17 15.29
N LYS A 58 -3.93 -0.29 16.05
CA LYS A 58 -5.08 -1.10 15.67
C LYS A 58 -5.81 -0.39 14.53
N CYS A 59 -6.21 -1.14 13.51
CA CYS A 59 -7.09 -0.65 12.47
C CYS A 59 -8.51 -0.50 13.04
N GLU A 60 -9.10 0.68 12.87
CA GLU A 60 -10.42 1.03 13.39
C GLU A 60 -11.31 1.58 12.28
N PRO A 61 -12.63 1.32 12.32
CA PRO A 61 -13.56 1.90 11.36
C PRO A 61 -13.70 3.41 11.59
N LEU A 62 -13.63 4.20 10.51
CA LEU A 62 -13.87 5.65 10.55
C LEU A 62 -15.36 6.01 10.45
N GLU A 63 -16.21 5.02 10.13
CA GLU A 63 -17.65 5.17 9.99
C GLU A 63 -18.38 4.05 10.74
N LYS A 64 -19.60 4.32 11.20
CA LYS A 64 -20.43 3.36 11.93
C LYS A 64 -21.18 2.41 10.98
N THR A 65 -20.48 1.82 10.02
CA THR A 65 -21.04 0.87 9.04
C THR A 65 -20.48 -0.53 9.28
N GLU A 66 -21.26 -1.56 8.91
CA GLU A 66 -20.82 -2.95 9.06
C GLU A 66 -19.64 -3.26 8.13
N GLU A 67 -19.63 -2.67 6.93
CA GLU A 67 -18.56 -2.81 5.94
C GLU A 67 -17.23 -2.27 6.48
N ALA A 68 -17.22 -1.12 7.15
CA ALA A 68 -16.01 -0.55 7.75
C ALA A 68 -15.51 -1.40 8.92
N LYS A 69 -16.42 -1.91 9.77
CA LYS A 69 -16.06 -2.82 10.87
C LYS A 69 -15.44 -4.12 10.36
N ILE A 70 -16.06 -4.75 9.36
CA ILE A 70 -15.56 -5.97 8.72
C ILE A 70 -14.17 -5.71 8.13
N SER A 71 -14.00 -4.60 7.40
CA SER A 71 -12.73 -4.24 6.77
C SER A 71 -11.61 -4.05 7.80
N ALA A 72 -11.88 -3.31 8.88
CA ALA A 72 -10.91 -3.10 9.96
C ALA A 72 -10.54 -4.42 10.67
N ASN A 73 -11.51 -5.30 10.91
CA ASN A 73 -11.27 -6.60 11.51
C ASN A 73 -10.40 -7.49 10.61
N LEU A 74 -10.66 -7.53 9.30
CA LEU A 74 -9.86 -8.29 8.34
C LEU A 74 -8.41 -7.79 8.27
N VAL A 75 -8.19 -6.47 8.28
CA VAL A 75 -6.84 -5.88 8.32
C VAL A 75 -6.12 -6.23 9.63
N ASN A 76 -6.81 -6.16 10.78
CA ASN A 76 -6.24 -6.52 12.07
C ASN A 76 -5.86 -8.01 12.12
N GLU A 77 -6.74 -8.88 11.62
CA GLU A 77 -6.49 -10.32 11.55
C GLU A 77 -5.30 -10.64 10.64
N PHE A 78 -5.26 -10.06 9.43
CA PHE A 78 -4.13 -10.20 8.53
C PHE A 78 -2.84 -9.76 9.21
N THR A 79 -2.85 -8.61 9.88
CA THR A 79 -1.68 -8.06 10.58
C THR A 79 -1.20 -9.01 11.67
N GLN A 80 -2.09 -9.46 12.56
CA GLN A 80 -1.70 -10.35 13.67
C GLN A 80 -1.20 -11.71 13.18
N LYS A 81 -1.90 -12.33 12.21
CA LYS A 81 -1.47 -13.62 11.65
C LYS A 81 -0.15 -13.51 10.89
N SER A 82 0.05 -12.42 10.15
CA SER A 82 1.31 -12.15 9.45
C SER A 82 2.47 -11.97 10.44
N ILE A 83 2.23 -11.32 11.58
CA ILE A 83 3.27 -11.17 12.61
C ILE A 83 3.75 -12.52 13.13
N ALA A 84 2.83 -13.41 13.49
CA ALA A 84 3.19 -14.73 13.98
C ALA A 84 4.05 -15.51 12.96
N ILE A 85 3.63 -15.51 11.69
CA ILE A 85 4.35 -16.20 10.61
C ILE A 85 5.72 -15.56 10.36
N LEU A 86 5.79 -14.24 10.29
CA LEU A 86 7.03 -13.54 9.96
C LEU A 86 8.02 -13.58 11.11
N ASP A 87 7.57 -13.56 12.37
CA ASP A 87 8.48 -13.56 13.52
C ASP A 87 9.34 -14.83 13.61
N GLU A 88 8.78 -15.96 13.17
CA GLU A 88 9.41 -17.29 13.11
C GLU A 88 10.04 -17.61 11.74
N HIS A 89 9.97 -16.69 10.77
CA HIS A 89 10.46 -16.95 9.42
C HIS A 89 12.00 -16.99 9.38
N GLU A 90 12.58 -17.94 8.63
CA GLU A 90 14.04 -18.14 8.51
C GLU A 90 14.82 -16.86 8.17
N VAL A 91 14.25 -16.00 7.32
CA VAL A 91 14.82 -14.68 6.98
C VAL A 91 14.98 -13.80 8.22
N ASN A 92 14.00 -13.79 9.12
CA ASN A 92 14.06 -13.04 10.36
C ASN A 92 14.98 -13.69 11.40
N GLU A 93 15.08 -15.02 11.41
CA GLU A 93 16.11 -15.71 12.21
C GLU A 93 17.53 -15.30 11.77
N ASN A 94 17.79 -15.29 10.46
CA ASN A 94 19.09 -14.90 9.92
C ASN A 94 19.39 -13.42 10.18
N ARG A 95 18.39 -12.53 10.09
CA ARG A 95 18.54 -11.13 10.47
C ARG A 95 19.00 -10.98 11.92
N VAL A 96 18.41 -11.73 12.86
CA VAL A 96 18.80 -11.69 14.27
C VAL A 96 20.22 -12.21 14.46
N LYS A 97 20.62 -13.29 13.78
CA LYS A 97 22.00 -13.80 13.81
C LYS A 97 23.02 -12.76 13.32
N GLU A 98 22.62 -11.91 12.39
CA GLU A 98 23.41 -10.77 11.87
C GLU A 98 23.29 -9.49 12.73
N GLY A 99 22.63 -9.53 13.89
CA GLY A 99 22.41 -8.37 14.75
C GLY A 99 21.41 -7.34 14.22
N LYS A 100 20.62 -7.69 13.20
CA LYS A 100 19.57 -6.84 12.60
C LYS A 100 18.23 -7.06 13.30
N LEU A 101 17.40 -6.02 13.33
CA LEU A 101 16.02 -6.11 13.82
C LEU A 101 15.18 -7.05 12.95
N LYS A 102 14.25 -7.81 13.54
CA LYS A 102 13.25 -8.56 12.78
C LYS A 102 12.35 -7.61 11.99
N ALA A 103 12.00 -8.01 10.77
CA ALA A 103 10.97 -7.41 9.94
C ALA A 103 9.71 -8.27 10.04
N SER A 104 9.09 -8.32 11.22
CA SER A 104 7.94 -9.18 11.50
C SER A 104 6.59 -8.51 11.32
N VAL A 105 6.54 -7.18 11.11
CA VAL A 105 5.29 -6.43 11.02
C VAL A 105 5.09 -5.86 9.61
N ILE A 106 3.94 -6.13 9.01
CA ILE A 106 3.48 -5.45 7.80
C ILE A 106 2.61 -4.27 8.22
N LEU A 107 3.11 -3.05 8.01
CA LEU A 107 2.34 -1.83 8.22
C LEU A 107 1.49 -1.54 6.99
N THR A 108 0.20 -1.26 7.21
CA THR A 108 -0.77 -0.95 6.16
C THR A 108 -1.22 0.51 6.28
N ARG A 109 -1.43 1.13 5.12
CA ARG A 109 -1.85 2.52 5.02
C ARG A 109 -2.76 2.74 3.82
N ASP A 110 -3.57 3.79 3.90
CA ASP A 110 -4.35 4.37 2.81
C ASP A 110 -5.29 3.38 2.10
N ALA A 111 -6.06 2.62 2.89
CA ALA A 111 -7.01 1.64 2.37
C ALA A 111 -8.00 2.26 1.36
N GLY A 112 -8.09 1.69 0.16
CA GLY A 112 -9.08 2.06 -0.85
C GLY A 112 -9.98 0.87 -1.18
N HIS A 113 -11.27 1.11 -1.37
CA HIS A 113 -12.25 0.08 -1.77
C HIS A 113 -12.85 0.31 -3.16
N ARG A 114 -12.52 1.42 -3.81
CA ARG A 114 -13.05 1.79 -5.13
C ARG A 114 -11.93 2.39 -5.97
N LEU A 115 -11.97 2.13 -7.27
CA LEU A 115 -11.13 2.84 -8.21
C LEU A 115 -11.63 4.29 -8.35
N PRO A 116 -10.74 5.29 -8.32
CA PRO A 116 -11.13 6.67 -8.58
C PRO A 116 -11.62 6.81 -10.02
N LYS A 117 -12.58 7.72 -10.23
CA LYS A 117 -12.90 8.18 -11.59
C LYS A 117 -11.77 9.10 -12.03
N PHE A 118 -10.99 8.64 -12.99
CA PHE A 118 -9.86 9.39 -13.53
C PHE A 118 -10.21 9.82 -14.97
N PRO A 119 -10.05 11.11 -15.33
CA PRO A 119 -10.28 11.54 -16.70
C PRO A 119 -9.20 10.94 -17.62
N HIS A 120 -9.61 10.44 -18.79
CA HIS A 120 -8.65 10.06 -19.82
C HIS A 120 -8.02 11.31 -20.40
N LEU A 121 -6.74 11.53 -20.13
CA LEU A 121 -6.04 12.75 -20.53
C LEU A 121 -6.07 12.95 -22.05
N ASN A 122 -5.96 11.86 -22.80
CA ASN A 122 -6.03 11.92 -24.26
C ASN A 122 -7.38 12.45 -24.76
N GLN A 123 -8.48 12.04 -24.12
CA GLN A 123 -9.83 12.52 -24.47
C GLN A 123 -10.05 13.96 -24.01
N GLN A 124 -9.53 14.31 -22.84
CA GLN A 124 -9.71 15.63 -22.24
C GLN A 124 -8.95 16.72 -23.02
N TYR A 125 -7.75 16.42 -23.51
CA TYR A 125 -6.87 17.41 -24.12
C TYR A 125 -6.65 17.19 -25.63
N GLY A 126 -7.10 16.08 -26.20
CA GLY A 126 -6.86 15.75 -27.62
C GLY A 126 -5.39 15.47 -27.95
N LEU A 127 -4.58 15.13 -26.95
CA LEU A 127 -3.14 14.87 -27.07
C LEU A 127 -2.81 13.42 -26.74
N SER A 128 -1.61 12.96 -27.10
CA SER A 128 -1.06 11.70 -26.62
C SER A 128 -0.13 11.98 -25.44
N PHE A 129 -0.36 11.30 -24.32
CA PHE A 129 0.44 11.44 -23.11
C PHE A 129 1.30 10.21 -22.88
N VAL A 130 2.52 10.43 -22.37
CA VAL A 130 3.43 9.38 -21.92
C VAL A 130 3.75 9.58 -20.44
N CYS A 131 3.83 8.49 -19.68
CA CYS A 131 4.32 8.47 -18.31
C CYS A 131 5.61 7.68 -18.25
N LEU A 132 6.70 8.36 -17.88
CA LEU A 132 7.96 7.73 -17.52
C LEU A 132 7.85 7.29 -16.06
N ALA A 133 7.63 6.00 -15.81
CA ALA A 133 7.27 5.50 -14.48
C ALA A 133 8.42 4.75 -13.82
N ASP A 134 8.80 5.21 -12.62
CA ASP A 134 9.84 4.61 -11.78
C ASP A 134 9.25 3.68 -10.72
N ILE A 135 8.04 3.98 -10.23
CA ILE A 135 7.41 3.26 -9.11
C ILE A 135 6.00 2.74 -9.45
N PRO A 136 5.56 1.61 -8.86
CA PRO A 136 4.29 0.97 -9.21
C PRO A 136 3.03 1.85 -9.09
N VAL A 137 3.04 2.85 -8.20
CA VAL A 137 1.90 3.76 -8.05
C VAL A 137 1.72 4.66 -9.28
N GLU A 138 2.81 5.17 -9.85
CA GLU A 138 2.79 5.97 -11.09
C GLU A 138 2.27 5.14 -12.25
N ARG A 139 2.68 3.86 -12.30
CA ARG A 139 2.18 2.89 -13.29
C ARG A 139 0.66 2.74 -13.22
N GLY A 140 0.12 2.64 -12.00
CA GLY A 140 -1.31 2.56 -11.76
C GLY A 140 -2.04 3.82 -12.22
N ILE A 141 -1.54 5.00 -11.86
CA ILE A 141 -2.13 6.30 -12.24
C ILE A 141 -2.10 6.48 -13.76
N SER A 142 -0.96 6.23 -14.41
CA SER A 142 -0.79 6.31 -15.86
C SER A 142 -1.80 5.45 -16.61
N LYS A 143 -1.98 4.20 -16.16
CA LYS A 143 -2.98 3.28 -16.73
C LYS A 143 -4.41 3.82 -16.57
N LEU A 144 -4.75 4.35 -15.40
CA LEU A 144 -6.07 4.96 -15.16
C LEU A 144 -6.29 6.23 -16.00
N ALA A 145 -5.22 6.99 -16.26
CA ALA A 145 -5.22 8.22 -17.05
C ALA A 145 -5.25 7.99 -18.57
N GLY A 146 -5.07 6.75 -19.02
CA GLY A 146 -4.97 6.41 -20.45
C GLY A 146 -3.66 6.87 -21.11
N MET A 147 -2.60 7.02 -20.33
CA MET A 147 -1.28 7.42 -20.83
C MET A 147 -0.53 6.19 -21.37
N HIS A 148 0.36 6.41 -22.34
CA HIS A 148 1.34 5.41 -22.73
C HIS A 148 2.40 5.27 -21.65
N MET A 149 2.77 4.03 -21.33
CA MET A 149 3.68 3.72 -20.24
C MET A 149 5.07 3.39 -20.78
N VAL A 150 6.08 4.07 -20.24
CA VAL A 150 7.48 3.73 -20.48
C VAL A 150 8.12 3.43 -19.12
N ASP A 151 8.57 2.18 -18.97
CA ASP A 151 9.22 1.73 -17.74
C ASP A 151 10.66 2.27 -17.70
N LEU A 152 10.99 2.93 -16.60
CA LEU A 152 12.34 3.37 -16.32
C LEU A 152 13.06 2.41 -15.35
N PRO A 153 14.39 2.24 -15.48
CA PRO A 153 15.18 1.50 -14.51
C PRO A 153 15.23 2.25 -13.18
N GLN A 154 15.41 1.50 -12.09
CA GLN A 154 15.60 2.10 -10.76
C GLN A 154 16.81 3.04 -10.76
N PRO A 155 16.78 4.13 -9.96
CA PRO A 155 17.90 5.05 -9.83
C PRO A 155 19.22 4.31 -9.53
N SER A 156 20.23 4.59 -10.34
CA SER A 156 21.53 3.91 -10.32
C SER A 156 22.49 4.46 -9.26
N LYS A 157 22.08 5.49 -8.52
CA LYS A 157 22.88 6.33 -7.59
C LYS A 157 23.85 7.27 -8.29
N ASP A 158 23.94 7.22 -9.61
CA ASP A 158 24.61 8.22 -10.44
C ASP A 158 23.56 9.25 -10.90
N LEU A 159 23.58 10.41 -10.24
CA LEU A 159 22.61 11.47 -10.49
C LEU A 159 22.68 11.97 -11.94
N GLU A 160 23.88 12.12 -12.50
CA GLU A 160 24.04 12.67 -13.85
C GLU A 160 23.46 11.71 -14.89
N LYS A 161 23.77 10.42 -14.76
CA LYS A 161 23.21 9.37 -15.62
C LYS A 161 21.69 9.26 -15.48
N ASP A 162 21.19 9.26 -14.24
CA ASP A 162 19.77 9.11 -13.97
C ASP A 162 18.95 10.31 -14.48
N CYS A 163 19.52 11.53 -14.43
CA CYS A 163 18.92 12.73 -15.01
C CYS A 163 18.87 12.65 -16.54
N LYS A 164 19.97 12.26 -17.22
CA LYS A 164 19.99 12.14 -18.69
C LYS A 164 18.95 11.15 -19.24
N LEU A 165 18.57 10.14 -18.45
CA LEU A 165 17.57 9.15 -18.82
C LEU A 165 16.12 9.64 -18.63
N ARG A 166 15.90 10.61 -17.74
CA ARG A 166 14.58 11.07 -17.27
C ARG A 166 14.14 12.42 -17.87
N VAL A 167 14.97 12.98 -18.76
CA VAL A 167 14.74 14.25 -19.48
C VAL A 167 14.32 13.96 -20.91
#